data_AF-A0A101NU67-F1
#
_entry.id   AF-A0A101NU67-F1
#
_cell.length_a   1.000
_cell.length_b   1.000
_cell.length_c   1.000
_cell.angle_alpha   90.00
_cell.angle_beta   90.00
_cell.angle_gamma   90.00
#
_symmetry.space_group_name_H-M   'P 1'
#
loop_
_entity.id
_entity.type
_entity.pdbx_description
1 polymer ?
#
loop_
_entity_poly.entity_id
_entity_poly.type
_entity_poly.pdbx_seq_one_letter_code
_entity_poly.pdbx_strand_id
1 'polypeptide(L)'
;MPVYVAIDPDEAEVSADVADLVPEIVDLAGTRFGPYLFSSTGAVVDHLPGLDYALESQTKPYFAEAPDEALLVHELAHQWFGNSVTPRHWKDVWLSEGLATYAEWLWEEKRGGRNADGIFEDFYDGTDAESEGI
;
A
#
# COMPACT_ATOMS: atom_id res chain seq x y z
N MET A 1 13.51 8.97 -9.56
CA MET A 1 12.34 9.86 -9.75
C MET A 1 12.15 10.66 -8.46
N PRO A 2 11.67 11.92 -8.47
CA PRO A 2 11.44 12.70 -7.25
C PRO A 2 10.43 12.03 -6.30
N VAL A 3 10.73 12.06 -5.01
CA VAL A 3 9.86 11.60 -3.91
C VAL A 3 9.47 12.82 -3.08
N TYR A 4 8.18 13.03 -2.88
CA TYR A 4 7.64 14.13 -2.08
C TYR A 4 6.80 13.59 -0.93
N VAL A 5 7.30 13.71 0.29
CA VAL A 5 6.58 13.33 1.50
C VAL A 5 6.26 14.60 2.28
N ALA A 6 4.98 14.80 2.58
CA ALA A 6 4.49 15.84 3.46
C ALA A 6 3.94 15.17 4.72
N ILE A 7 4.43 15.56 5.88
CA ILE A 7 4.02 14.99 7.18
C ILE A 7 3.62 16.16 8.07
N ASP A 8 2.46 16.05 8.72
CA ASP A 8 2.05 16.97 9.77
C ASP A 8 3.09 16.94 10.92
N PRO A 9 3.52 18.10 11.46
CA PRO A 9 4.51 18.15 12.54
C PRO A 9 4.19 17.25 13.75
N ASP A 10 2.91 17.02 14.05
CA ASP A 10 2.48 16.18 15.18
C ASP A 10 2.70 14.67 14.91
N GLU A 11 2.85 14.26 13.64
CA GLU A 11 3.14 12.88 13.21
C GLU A 11 4.62 12.63 12.84
N ALA A 12 5.46 13.67 12.90
CA ALA A 12 6.81 13.65 12.34
C ALA A 12 7.74 12.59 12.95
N GLU A 13 7.61 12.31 14.26
CA GLU A 13 8.42 11.29 14.94
C GLU A 13 8.01 9.88 14.53
N VAL A 14 6.70 9.60 14.48
CA VAL A 14 6.15 8.28 14.16
C VAL A 14 6.31 7.95 12.68
N SER A 15 6.22 8.97 11.82
CA SER A 15 6.33 8.84 10.36
C SER A 15 7.74 9.06 9.82
N ALA A 16 8.77 9.03 10.68
CA ALA A 16 10.15 9.37 10.30
C ALA A 16 10.68 8.53 9.12
N ASP A 17 10.26 7.27 9.04
CA ASP A 17 10.75 6.31 8.05
C ASP A 17 9.96 6.36 6.72
N VAL A 18 8.82 7.05 6.65
CA VAL A 18 7.95 7.07 5.44
C VAL A 18 8.73 7.53 4.20
N ALA A 19 9.60 8.53 4.34
CA ALA A 19 10.39 9.05 3.23
C ALA A 19 11.38 8.03 2.65
N ASP A 20 11.88 7.11 3.49
CA ASP A 20 12.80 6.05 3.09
C ASP A 20 12.05 4.80 2.59
N LEU A 21 10.88 4.52 3.15
CA LEU A 21 10.01 3.40 2.76
C LEU A 21 9.40 3.59 1.36
N VAL A 22 8.90 4.78 1.03
CA VAL A 22 8.25 5.05 -0.28
C VAL A 22 9.10 4.58 -1.48
N PRO A 23 10.39 4.96 -1.62
CA PRO A 23 11.20 4.47 -2.75
C PRO A 23 11.45 2.96 -2.69
N GLU A 24 11.59 2.36 -1.51
CA GLU A 24 11.78 0.92 -1.36
C GLU A 24 10.55 0.12 -1.83
N ILE A 25 9.36 0.59 -1.46
CA ILE A 25 8.08 -0.01 -1.84
C ILE A 25 7.86 0.15 -3.34
N VAL A 26 8.09 1.34 -3.90
CA VAL A 26 7.96 1.60 -5.33
C VAL A 26 8.94 0.75 -6.15
N ASP A 27 10.13 0.46 -5.65
CA ASP A 27 11.11 -0.42 -6.32
C ASP A 27 10.67 -1.89 -6.30
N LEU A 28 10.12 -2.38 -5.17
CA LEU A 28 9.52 -3.71 -5.10
C LEU A 28 8.35 -3.84 -6.10
N ALA A 29 7.39 -2.92 -6.02
CA ALA A 29 6.22 -2.92 -6.90
C ALA A 29 6.64 -2.76 -8.38
N GLY A 30 7.65 -1.93 -8.66
CA GLY A 30 8.23 -1.77 -9.99
C GLY A 30 8.83 -3.06 -10.55
N THR A 31 9.49 -3.83 -9.69
CA THR A 31 10.08 -5.13 -10.05
C THR A 31 9.00 -6.20 -10.29
N ARG A 32 7.91 -6.17 -9.52
CA ARG A 32 6.86 -7.20 -9.56
C ARG A 32 5.77 -6.93 -10.60
N PHE A 33 5.37 -5.67 -10.76
CA PHE A 33 4.20 -5.28 -11.56
C PHE A 33 4.56 -4.51 -12.83
N GLY A 34 5.82 -4.12 -12.99
CA GLY A 34 6.34 -3.40 -14.14
C GLY A 34 6.61 -1.92 -13.87
N PRO A 35 7.05 -1.15 -14.88
CA PRO A 35 7.55 0.20 -14.67
C PRO A 35 6.55 1.15 -14.01
N TYR A 36 7.01 1.98 -13.08
CA TYR A 36 6.21 3.07 -12.52
C TYR A 36 5.93 4.13 -13.59
N LEU A 37 4.66 4.50 -13.78
CA LEU A 37 4.23 5.28 -14.95
C LEU A 37 4.16 6.80 -14.72
N PHE A 38 4.33 7.28 -13.49
CA PHE A 38 4.23 8.71 -13.16
C PHE A 38 5.60 9.38 -13.04
N SER A 39 5.62 10.72 -13.01
CA SER A 39 6.85 11.51 -12.94
C SER A 39 7.30 11.84 -11.51
N SER A 40 6.52 11.48 -10.49
CA SER A 40 6.85 11.61 -9.07
C SER A 40 6.08 10.59 -8.24
N THR A 41 6.57 10.27 -7.05
CA THR A 41 5.86 9.48 -6.03
C THR A 41 5.93 10.21 -4.67
N GLY A 42 5.34 9.66 -3.61
CA GLY A 42 5.27 10.33 -2.32
C GLY A 42 4.18 9.82 -1.40
N ALA A 43 3.92 10.60 -0.36
CA ALA A 43 2.84 10.40 0.60
C ALA A 43 2.45 11.76 1.24
N VAL A 44 1.22 11.86 1.72
CA VAL A 44 0.77 12.93 2.62
C VAL A 44 0.26 12.28 3.90
N VAL A 45 0.88 12.61 5.03
CA VAL A 45 0.48 12.18 6.36
C VAL A 45 -0.05 13.39 7.11
N ASP A 46 -1.32 13.33 7.51
CA ASP A 46 -2.02 14.38 8.28
C ASP A 46 -2.14 13.99 9.76
N HIS A 47 -2.70 14.86 10.59
CA HIS A 47 -3.03 14.57 11.99
C HIS A 47 -4.54 14.73 12.24
N LEU A 48 -5.32 13.73 11.82
CA LEU A 48 -6.77 13.67 11.97
C LEU A 48 -7.20 12.45 12.80
N PRO A 49 -6.86 12.42 14.10
CA PRO A 49 -7.14 11.27 14.95
C PRO A 49 -8.63 10.91 14.98
N GLY A 50 -8.93 9.64 14.73
CA GLY A 50 -10.29 9.10 14.75
C GLY A 50 -11.06 9.17 13.43
N LEU A 51 -10.44 9.62 12.33
CA LEU A 51 -11.03 9.56 10.98
C LEU A 51 -10.90 8.16 10.36
N ASP A 52 -9.88 7.37 10.74
CA ASP A 52 -9.55 6.03 10.21
C ASP A 52 -9.70 5.95 8.68
N TYR A 53 -8.78 6.62 7.98
CA TYR A 53 -8.89 6.84 6.54
C TYR A 53 -7.53 6.92 5.86
N ALA A 54 -7.40 6.17 4.78
CA ALA A 54 -6.35 6.33 3.78
C ALA A 54 -7.00 6.41 2.38
N LEU A 55 -6.29 7.02 1.42
CA LEU A 55 -6.74 7.10 0.04
C LEU A 55 -5.57 7.08 -0.92
N GLU A 56 -5.72 6.31 -1.99
CA GLU A 56 -4.72 5.98 -3.00
C GLU A 56 -4.43 7.10 -4.01
N SER A 57 -4.67 8.35 -3.59
CA SER A 57 -4.55 9.56 -4.40
C SER A 57 -3.30 9.54 -5.28
N GLN A 58 -3.51 9.68 -6.59
CA GLN A 58 -2.48 9.40 -7.57
C GLN A 58 -1.17 10.15 -7.26
N THR A 59 -0.07 9.40 -7.21
CA THR A 59 1.30 9.80 -6.90
C THR A 59 1.62 10.22 -5.47
N LYS A 60 0.64 10.50 -4.61
CA LYS A 60 0.82 10.77 -3.17
C LYS A 60 -0.41 10.27 -2.44
N PRO A 61 -0.43 9.02 -2.00
CA PRO A 61 -1.50 8.57 -1.13
C PRO A 61 -1.59 9.43 0.13
N TYR A 62 -2.82 9.57 0.61
CA TYR A 62 -3.15 10.36 1.78
C TYR A 62 -3.44 9.41 2.94
N PHE A 63 -2.91 9.76 4.12
CA PHE A 63 -3.13 9.04 5.36
C PHE A 63 -3.60 10.05 6.41
N ALA A 64 -4.70 9.76 7.10
CA ALA A 64 -5.25 10.61 8.15
C ALA A 64 -4.37 10.66 9.41
N GLU A 65 -3.48 9.67 9.58
CA GLU A 65 -2.49 9.55 10.65
C GLU A 65 -1.30 8.72 10.13
N ALA A 66 -0.24 8.54 10.94
CA ALA A 66 0.93 7.76 10.55
C ALA A 66 0.54 6.33 10.12
N PRO A 67 0.81 5.92 8.86
CA PRO A 67 0.51 4.56 8.42
C PRO A 67 1.54 3.57 8.95
N ASP A 68 1.12 2.33 9.17
CA ASP A 68 2.08 1.22 9.23
C ASP A 68 2.63 0.87 7.84
N GLU A 69 3.64 -0.02 7.79
CA GLU A 69 4.25 -0.40 6.52
C GLU A 69 3.26 -1.08 5.56
N ALA A 70 2.32 -1.88 6.07
CA ALA A 70 1.37 -2.62 5.24
C ALA A 70 0.39 -1.66 4.55
N LEU A 71 -0.20 -0.74 5.30
CA LEU A 71 -1.10 0.28 4.75
C LEU A 71 -0.35 1.19 3.76
N LEU A 72 0.89 1.59 4.05
CA LEU A 72 1.70 2.37 3.11
C LEU A 72 1.96 1.61 1.81
N VAL A 73 2.19 0.29 1.89
CA VAL A 73 2.35 -0.59 0.72
C VAL A 73 1.07 -0.70 -0.08
N HIS A 74 -0.08 -0.94 0.56
CA HIS A 74 -1.40 -1.04 -0.06
C HIS A 74 -1.68 0.19 -0.93
N GLU A 75 -1.54 1.36 -0.33
CA GLU A 75 -1.84 2.63 -0.99
C GLU A 75 -0.85 2.99 -2.12
N LEU A 76 0.41 2.58 -2.00
CA LEU A 76 1.40 2.73 -3.07
C LEU A 76 1.22 1.70 -4.20
N ALA A 77 0.70 0.51 -3.92
CA ALA A 77 0.40 -0.50 -4.93
C ALA A 77 -0.72 -0.03 -5.87
N HIS A 78 -1.65 0.77 -5.35
CA HIS A 78 -2.73 1.33 -6.15
C HIS A 78 -2.28 2.23 -7.31
N GLN A 79 -1.02 2.72 -7.28
CA GLN A 79 -0.43 3.44 -8.41
C GLN A 79 -0.38 2.58 -9.69
N TRP A 80 -0.25 1.25 -9.55
CA TRP A 80 -0.40 0.28 -10.65
C TRP A 80 -1.86 -0.16 -10.81
N PHE A 81 -2.53 -0.53 -9.73
CA PHE A 81 -3.87 -1.15 -9.75
C PHE A 81 -4.92 -0.29 -9.04
N GLY A 82 -5.82 0.35 -9.78
CA GLY A 82 -6.72 1.39 -9.28
C GLY A 82 -6.50 2.71 -10.01
N ASN A 83 -5.22 3.14 -10.13
CA ASN A 83 -4.84 4.34 -10.86
C ASN A 83 -4.44 4.07 -12.33
N SER A 84 -3.35 3.34 -12.56
CA SER A 84 -2.87 3.07 -13.94
C SER A 84 -3.76 2.09 -14.70
N VAL A 85 -4.21 1.03 -14.02
CA VAL A 85 -5.22 0.09 -14.49
C VAL A 85 -6.42 0.17 -13.56
N THR A 86 -7.47 0.88 -13.99
CA THR A 86 -8.64 1.18 -13.15
C THR A 86 -9.83 0.27 -13.51
N PRO A 87 -10.63 -0.18 -12.53
CA PRO A 87 -11.83 -0.96 -12.79
C PRO A 87 -12.86 -0.14 -13.57
N ARG A 88 -13.53 -0.77 -14.53
CA ARG A 88 -14.57 -0.10 -15.32
C ARG A 88 -15.85 0.16 -14.52
N HIS A 89 -16.15 -0.71 -13.55
CA HIS A 89 -17.35 -0.62 -12.72
C HIS A 89 -16.97 -0.87 -11.27
N TRP A 90 -17.67 -0.21 -10.34
CA TRP A 90 -17.42 -0.36 -8.90
C TRP A 90 -17.56 -1.78 -8.36
N LYS A 91 -18.41 -2.62 -8.96
CA LYS A 91 -18.50 -4.04 -8.58
C LYS A 91 -17.21 -4.82 -8.84
N ASP A 92 -16.31 -4.28 -9.64
CA ASP A 92 -15.02 -4.86 -10.00
C ASP A 92 -13.87 -4.25 -9.16
N VAL A 93 -14.18 -3.45 -8.12
CA VAL A 93 -13.19 -2.78 -7.24
C VAL A 93 -12.28 -3.76 -6.50
N TRP A 94 -12.78 -4.98 -6.25
CA TRP A 94 -11.99 -6.05 -5.65
C TRP A 94 -10.70 -6.36 -6.43
N LEU A 95 -10.65 -6.07 -7.74
CA LEU A 95 -9.43 -6.21 -8.54
C LEU A 95 -8.34 -5.22 -8.11
N SER A 96 -8.72 -4.00 -7.72
CA SER A 96 -7.80 -3.00 -7.21
C SER A 96 -7.39 -3.33 -5.78
N GLU A 97 -8.36 -3.49 -4.89
CA GLU A 97 -8.10 -3.80 -3.47
C GLU A 97 -7.33 -5.10 -3.29
N GLY A 98 -7.76 -6.18 -3.95
CA GLY A 98 -7.11 -7.49 -3.79
C GLY A 98 -5.68 -7.52 -4.33
N LEU A 99 -5.36 -6.71 -5.35
CA LEU A 99 -3.97 -6.59 -5.83
C LEU A 99 -3.12 -5.69 -4.93
N ALA A 100 -3.72 -4.72 -4.27
CA ALA A 100 -3.04 -3.91 -3.25
C ALA A 100 -2.74 -4.74 -1.99
N THR A 101 -3.70 -5.54 -1.50
CA THR A 101 -3.49 -6.52 -0.43
C THR A 101 -2.46 -7.58 -0.81
N TYR A 102 -2.46 -8.07 -2.05
CA TYR A 102 -1.40 -8.97 -2.50
C TYR A 102 0.00 -8.33 -2.46
N ALA A 103 0.10 -7.02 -2.67
CA ALA A 103 1.38 -6.31 -2.52
C ALA A 103 1.86 -6.26 -1.07
N GLU A 104 0.95 -6.18 -0.09
CA GLU A 104 1.28 -6.31 1.33
C GLU A 104 1.94 -7.66 1.62
N TRP A 105 1.41 -8.75 1.06
CA TRP A 105 1.98 -10.10 1.24
C TRP A 105 3.38 -10.22 0.64
N LEU A 106 3.59 -9.62 -0.54
CA LEU A 106 4.92 -9.55 -1.17
C LEU A 106 5.90 -8.71 -0.35
N TRP A 107 5.40 -7.70 0.34
CA TRP A 107 6.19 -6.88 1.25
C TRP A 107 6.55 -7.63 2.54
N GLU A 108 5.60 -8.33 3.14
CA GLU A 108 5.83 -9.22 4.29
C GLU A 108 6.92 -10.24 3.95
N GLU A 109 6.81 -10.90 2.79
CA GLU A 109 7.82 -11.83 2.31
C GLU A 109 9.20 -11.17 2.16
N LYS A 110 9.25 -9.96 1.58
CA LYS A 110 10.50 -9.19 1.44
C LYS A 110 11.12 -8.85 2.80
N ARG A 111 10.29 -8.57 3.81
CA ARG A 111 10.71 -8.31 5.20
C ARG A 111 11.10 -9.60 5.96
N GLY A 112 11.01 -10.76 5.33
CA GLY A 112 11.38 -12.06 5.92
C GLY A 112 10.28 -12.68 6.78
N GLY A 113 9.04 -12.21 6.64
CA GLY A 113 7.85 -12.81 7.25
C GLY A 113 7.32 -14.00 6.45
N ARG A 114 6.00 -14.17 6.42
CA ARG A 114 5.37 -15.25 5.65
C ARG A 114 5.58 -15.04 4.15
N ASN A 115 5.66 -16.13 3.41
CA ASN A 115 5.71 -16.08 1.96
C ASN A 115 4.30 -15.83 1.39
N ALA A 116 4.20 -15.05 0.31
CA ALA A 116 2.90 -14.67 -0.27
C ALA A 116 2.04 -15.87 -0.71
N ASP A 117 2.65 -16.94 -1.22
CA ASP A 117 1.92 -18.17 -1.58
C ASP A 117 1.38 -18.86 -0.32
N GLY A 118 2.15 -18.87 0.77
CA GLY A 118 1.70 -19.42 2.05
C GLY A 118 0.55 -18.63 2.67
N ILE A 119 0.62 -17.29 2.59
CA ILE A 119 -0.50 -16.43 3.03
C ILE A 119 -1.74 -16.73 2.19
N PHE A 120 -1.61 -16.84 0.87
CA PHE A 120 -2.73 -17.22 0.00
C PHE A 120 -3.35 -18.57 0.40
N GLU A 121 -2.52 -19.59 0.63
CA GLU A 121 -2.97 -20.91 1.09
C GLU A 121 -3.71 -20.81 2.42
N ASP A 122 -3.20 -20.05 3.39
CA ASP A 122 -3.83 -19.84 4.69
C ASP A 122 -5.20 -19.14 4.58
N PHE A 123 -5.32 -18.13 3.71
CA PHE A 123 -6.61 -17.49 3.42
C PHE A 123 -7.60 -18.45 2.76
N TYR A 124 -7.13 -19.20 1.76
CA TYR A 124 -7.94 -20.16 1.00
C TYR A 124 -8.45 -21.31 1.86
N ASP A 125 -7.62 -21.83 2.76
CA ASP A 125 -7.96 -22.93 3.67
C ASP A 125 -8.70 -22.45 4.94
N GLY A 126 -8.85 -21.13 5.12
CA GLY A 126 -9.53 -20.53 6.28
C GLY A 126 -8.74 -20.64 7.58
N THR A 127 -7.41 -20.76 7.50
CA THR A 127 -6.50 -20.88 8.64
C THR A 127 -5.82 -19.56 9.01
N ASP A 128 -5.84 -18.56 8.11
CA ASP A 128 -5.41 -17.20 8.43
C ASP A 128 -6.35 -16.55 9.45
N ALA A 129 -5.81 -15.78 10.39
CA ALA A 129 -6.58 -15.09 11.42
C ALA A 129 -7.52 -14.01 10.85
N GLU A 130 -7.18 -13.47 9.68
CA GLU A 130 -7.95 -12.47 8.93
C GLU A 130 -8.87 -13.11 7.88
N SER A 131 -8.79 -14.43 7.68
CA SER A 131 -9.72 -15.12 6.80
C SER A 131 -11.11 -15.14 7.45
N GLU A 132 -12.09 -14.51 6.81
CA GLU A 132 -13.50 -14.65 7.19
C GLU A 132 -14.08 -16.03 6.82
N GLY A 133 -13.26 -16.93 6.25
CA GLY A 133 -13.68 -18.21 5.69
C GLY A 133 -14.40 -18.04 4.34
N ILE A 134 -14.27 -19.03 3.48
CA ILE A 134 -15.10 -19.19 2.26
C ILE A 134 -16.38 -19.96 2.54
#